data_AF-A0A4Z1KCA6-F1
#
_entry.id   AF-A0A4Z1KCA6-F1
#
_cell.length_a   1.000
_cell.length_b   1.000
_cell.length_c   1.000
_cell.angle_alpha   90.00
_cell.angle_beta   90.00
_cell.angle_gamma   90.00
#
_symmetry.space_group_name_H-M   'P 1'
#
loop_
_entity.id
_entity.type
_entity.pdbx_description
1 polymer ?
#
loop_
_entity_poly.entity_id
_entity_poly.type
_entity_poly.pdbx_seq_one_letter_code
_entity_poly.pdbx_strand_id
1 'polypeptide(L)'
;MLDEEEEIVFIEELDLAWKDECLVLNRKLEGWRDALQDLGWLEKESTMASVVGGLRALVGGMLLELEAMAQIESDAVALEQEWIKSVNGSMEDDNNTPVAGAVWRFM
;
A
#
# COMPACT_ATOMS: atom_id res chain seq x y z
N MET A 1 24.99 26.59 4.35
CA MET A 1 23.52 26.44 4.35
C MET A 1 23.22 25.18 3.57
N LEU A 2 22.94 24.11 4.28
CA LEU A 2 22.05 22.98 3.97
C LEU A 2 22.24 22.00 5.14
N ASP A 3 21.77 22.41 6.32
CA ASP A 3 21.50 21.48 7.43
C ASP A 3 20.00 21.18 7.32
N GLU A 4 19.66 20.33 6.36
CA GLU A 4 18.38 19.63 6.37
C GLU A 4 18.71 18.27 6.97
N GLU A 5 18.59 18.16 8.30
CA GLU A 5 18.39 16.86 8.94
C GLU A 5 17.11 16.30 8.30
N GLU A 6 17.29 15.51 7.24
CA GLU A 6 16.23 14.79 6.56
C GLU A 6 15.56 13.93 7.64
N GLU A 7 14.40 14.38 8.12
CA GLU A 7 13.67 13.73 9.20
C GLU A 7 13.39 12.29 8.75
N ILE A 8 14.12 11.34 9.35
CA ILE A 8 13.99 9.93 9.05
C ILE A 8 12.64 9.47 9.60
N VAL A 9 11.62 9.50 8.76
CA VAL A 9 10.28 8.99 9.07
C VAL A 9 10.24 7.53 8.62
N PHE A 10 10.34 6.60 9.58
CA PHE A 10 10.04 5.19 9.34
C PHE A 10 8.56 5.05 8.97
N ILE A 11 8.26 4.22 7.98
CA ILE A 11 6.88 3.98 7.58
C ILE A 11 6.33 2.94 8.56
N GLU A 12 5.39 3.36 9.41
CA GLU A 12 4.69 2.41 10.28
C GLU A 12 3.88 1.42 9.43
N GLU A 13 3.82 0.16 9.88
CA GLU A 13 3.00 -0.85 9.21
C GLU A 13 1.54 -0.39 9.14
N LEU A 14 0.92 -0.51 7.96
CA LEU A 14 -0.49 -0.21 7.78
C LEU A 14 -1.35 -1.06 8.73
N ASP A 15 -2.29 -0.39 9.41
CA ASP A 15 -3.18 -0.99 10.39
C ASP A 15 -3.86 -2.25 9.82
N LEU A 16 -3.79 -3.35 10.57
CA LEU A 16 -4.41 -4.63 10.18
C LEU A 16 -5.92 -4.48 10.02
N ALA A 17 -6.58 -3.62 10.81
CA ALA A 17 -8.01 -3.37 10.66
C ALA A 17 -8.33 -2.72 9.31
N TRP A 18 -7.48 -1.80 8.84
CA TRP A 18 -7.63 -1.18 7.52
C TRP A 18 -7.45 -2.21 6.38
N LYS A 19 -6.47 -3.12 6.50
CA LYS A 19 -6.30 -4.21 5.52
C LYS A 19 -7.53 -5.12 5.46
N ASP A 20 -8.12 -5.42 6.61
CA ASP A 20 -9.38 -6.17 6.68
C ASP A 20 -10.54 -5.40 6.02
N GLU A 21 -10.63 -4.09 6.20
CA GLU A 21 -11.60 -3.24 5.51
C GLU A 21 -11.42 -3.29 3.99
N CYS A 22 -10.19 -3.17 3.49
CA CYS A 22 -9.86 -3.33 2.06
C CYS A 22 -10.29 -4.71 1.54
N LEU A 23 -10.06 -5.79 2.28
CA LEU A 23 -10.49 -7.14 1.91
C LEU A 23 -12.02 -7.26 1.84
N VAL A 24 -12.73 -6.68 2.81
CA VAL A 24 -14.19 -6.67 2.83
C VAL A 24 -14.76 -5.87 1.66
N LEU A 25 -14.16 -4.71 1.36
CA LEU A 25 -14.55 -3.87 0.22
C LEU A 25 -14.31 -4.60 -1.10
N ASN A 26 -13.14 -5.22 -1.27
CA ASN A 26 -12.81 -5.99 -2.46
C ASN A 26 -13.87 -7.08 -2.73
N ARG A 27 -14.18 -7.91 -1.74
CA ARG A 27 -15.20 -8.97 -1.87
C ARG A 27 -16.58 -8.44 -2.26
N LYS A 28 -16.98 -7.29 -1.72
CA LYS A 28 -18.26 -6.65 -2.08
C LYS A 28 -18.25 -6.17 -3.53
N LEU A 29 -17.16 -5.53 -3.96
CA LEU A 29 -16.99 -5.04 -5.32
C LEU A 29 -16.96 -6.20 -6.34
N GLU A 30 -16.31 -7.31 -6.01
CA GLU A 30 -16.34 -8.52 -6.84
C GLU A 30 -17.76 -9.08 -6.97
N GLY A 31 -18.50 -9.16 -5.86
CA GLY A 31 -19.91 -9.57 -5.91
C GLY A 31 -20.77 -8.65 -6.77
N TRP A 32 -20.52 -7.33 -6.73
CA TRP A 32 -21.22 -6.38 -7.60
C TRP A 32 -20.80 -6.50 -9.06
N ARG A 33 -19.52 -6.71 -9.35
CA ARG A 33 -19.01 -6.95 -10.69
C ARG A 33 -19.71 -8.17 -11.30
N ASP A 34 -19.78 -9.27 -10.56
CA ASP A 34 -20.38 -10.52 -11.01
C ASP A 34 -21.90 -10.33 -11.25
N ALA A 35 -22.61 -9.69 -10.31
CA ALA A 35 -24.03 -9.36 -10.48
C ALA A 35 -24.30 -8.43 -11.67
N LEU A 36 -23.42 -7.45 -11.91
CA LEU A 36 -23.51 -6.57 -13.08
C LEU A 36 -23.19 -7.32 -14.38
N GLN A 37 -22.35 -8.36 -14.34
CA GLN A 37 -22.04 -9.19 -15.49
C GLN A 37 -23.22 -10.11 -15.85
N ASP A 38 -23.94 -10.62 -14.86
CA ASP A 38 -25.14 -11.46 -15.05
C ASP A 38 -26.28 -10.76 -15.79
N LEU A 39 -26.33 -9.42 -15.73
CA LEU A 39 -27.28 -8.62 -16.52
C LEU A 39 -27.03 -8.71 -18.03
N GLY A 40 -25.87 -9.23 -18.46
CA GLY A 40 -25.52 -9.42 -19.85
C GLY A 40 -25.40 -8.11 -20.63
N TRP A 41 -25.54 -8.21 -21.95
CA TRP A 41 -25.47 -7.05 -22.85
C TRP A 41 -26.85 -6.43 -23.01
N LEU A 42 -26.95 -5.18 -22.55
CA LEU A 42 -28.16 -4.37 -22.73
C LEU A 42 -28.12 -3.64 -24.06
N GLU A 43 -29.29 -3.33 -24.60
CA GLU A 43 -29.42 -2.58 -25.84
C GLU A 43 -28.82 -1.17 -25.70
N LYS A 44 -27.91 -0.83 -26.61
CA LYS A 44 -26.90 0.24 -26.47
C LYS A 44 -27.47 1.66 -26.35
N GLU A 45 -28.74 1.85 -26.72
CA GLU A 45 -29.43 3.15 -26.72
C GLU A 45 -30.41 3.32 -25.55
N SER A 46 -30.51 2.34 -24.65
CA SER A 46 -31.35 2.48 -23.46
C SER A 46 -30.63 3.27 -22.36
N THR A 47 -31.38 4.11 -21.65
CA THR A 47 -30.88 4.79 -20.43
C THR A 47 -30.37 3.81 -19.39
N MET A 48 -30.97 2.61 -19.32
CA MET A 48 -30.50 1.53 -18.45
C MET A 48 -29.13 0.99 -18.87
N ALA A 49 -28.85 0.87 -20.17
CA ALA A 49 -27.52 0.47 -20.65
C ALA A 49 -26.45 1.51 -20.26
N SER A 50 -26.75 2.81 -20.33
CA SER A 50 -25.83 3.85 -19.88
C SER A 50 -25.56 3.78 -18.37
N VAL A 51 -26.60 3.58 -17.55
CA VAL A 51 -26.46 3.45 -16.10
C VAL A 51 -25.65 2.21 -15.73
N VAL A 52 -25.98 1.04 -16.29
CA VAL A 52 -25.26 -0.20 -16.03
C VAL A 52 -23.81 -0.12 -16.52
N GLY A 53 -23.57 0.54 -17.65
CA GLY A 53 -22.22 0.83 -18.13
C GLY A 53 -21.42 1.69 -17.15
N GLY A 54 -22.05 2.75 -16.62
CA GLY A 54 -21.45 3.61 -15.59
C GLY A 54 -21.14 2.85 -14.29
N LEU A 55 -22.06 2.00 -13.83
CA LEU A 55 -21.85 1.17 -12.64
C LEU A 55 -20.71 0.17 -12.84
N ARG A 56 -20.63 -0.49 -14.00
CA ARG A 56 -19.52 -1.38 -14.35
C ARG A 56 -18.17 -0.64 -14.35
N ALA A 57 -18.13 0.56 -14.93
CA ALA A 57 -16.93 1.38 -14.95
C ALA A 57 -16.51 1.81 -13.53
N LEU A 58 -17.47 2.21 -12.69
CA LEU A 58 -17.20 2.60 -11.30
C LEU A 58 -16.66 1.43 -10.47
N VAL A 59 -17.33 0.28 -10.50
CA VAL A 59 -16.88 -0.92 -9.77
C VAL A 59 -15.51 -1.38 -10.26
N GLY A 60 -15.29 -1.37 -11.59
CA GLY A 60 -13.98 -1.68 -12.16
C GLY A 60 -12.88 -0.70 -11.72
N GLY A 61 -13.20 0.60 -11.66
CA GLY A 61 -12.29 1.62 -11.16
C GLY A 61 -11.92 1.41 -9.69
N MET A 62 -12.90 1.16 -8.82
CA MET A 62 -12.65 0.92 -7.39
C MET A 62 -11.81 -0.34 -7.14
N LEU A 63 -12.00 -1.40 -7.93
CA LEU A 63 -11.16 -2.60 -7.87
C LEU A 63 -9.70 -2.28 -8.25
N LEU A 64 -9.52 -1.50 -9.32
CA LEU A 64 -8.19 -1.07 -9.78
C LEU A 64 -7.50 -0.14 -8.77
N GLU A 65 -8.27 0.72 -8.09
CA GLU A 65 -7.76 1.55 -7.00
C GLU A 65 -7.28 0.71 -5.81
N LEU A 66 -8.05 -0.31 -5.39
CA LEU A 66 -7.63 -1.22 -4.31
C LEU A 66 -6.36 -2.00 -4.66
N GLU A 67 -6.22 -2.45 -5.91
CA GLU A 67 -5.00 -3.09 -6.41
C GLU A 67 -3.81 -2.12 -6.39
N ALA A 68 -4.02 -0.88 -6.85
CA ALA A 68 -2.99 0.15 -6.82
C ALA A 68 -2.55 0.49 -5.38
N MET A 69 -3.48 0.54 -4.42
CA MET A 69 -3.18 0.77 -3.02
C MET A 69 -2.29 -0.35 -2.43
N ALA A 70 -2.59 -1.61 -2.75
CA ALA A 70 -1.76 -2.73 -2.33
C ALA A 70 -0.35 -2.68 -2.96
N GLN A 71 -0.25 -2.25 -4.21
CA GLN A 71 1.05 -2.08 -4.88
C GLN A 71 1.86 -0.96 -4.24
N ILE A 72 1.25 0.18 -3.93
CA ILE A 72 1.90 1.31 -3.27
C ILE A 72 2.47 0.89 -1.91
N GLU A 73 1.70 0.14 -1.12
CA GLU A 73 2.19 -0.41 0.15
C GLU A 73 3.43 -1.29 -0.07
N SER A 74 3.36 -2.25 -1.01
CA SER A 74 4.48 -3.14 -1.31
C SER A 74 5.73 -2.37 -1.75
N ASP A 75 5.56 -1.34 -2.57
CA ASP A 75 6.65 -0.51 -3.07
C ASP A 75 7.28 0.32 -1.94
N ALA A 76 6.45 0.88 -1.06
CA ALA A 76 6.90 1.64 0.12
C ALA A 76 7.72 0.76 1.07
N VAL A 77 7.25 -0.46 1.36
CA VAL A 77 7.97 -1.43 2.19
C VAL A 77 9.29 -1.83 1.53
N ALA A 78 9.30 -2.07 0.22
CA ALA A 78 10.52 -2.44 -0.50
C ALA A 78 11.58 -1.32 -0.45
N LEU A 79 11.16 -0.08 -0.65
CA LEU A 79 12.01 1.11 -0.56
C LEU A 79 12.58 1.28 0.86
N GLU A 80 11.76 1.11 1.90
CA GLU A 80 12.23 1.16 3.28
C GLU A 80 13.30 0.08 3.55
N GLN A 81 13.08 -1.16 3.11
CA GLN A 81 14.06 -2.23 3.28
C GLN A 81 15.39 -1.96 2.55
N GLU A 82 15.34 -1.34 1.38
CA GLU A 82 16.55 -0.92 0.65
C GLU A 82 17.28 0.20 1.38
N TRP A 83 16.53 1.20 1.86
CA TRP A 83 17.07 2.30 2.65
C TRP A 83 17.74 1.79 3.94
N ILE A 84 17.09 0.91 4.71
CA ILE A 84 17.67 0.29 5.93
C ILE A 84 18.98 -0.43 5.61
N LYS A 85 19.04 -1.21 4.51
CA LYS A 85 20.26 -1.92 4.10
C LYS A 85 21.39 -0.96 3.74
N SER A 86 21.07 0.10 3.01
CA SER A 86 22.04 1.14 2.62
C SER A 86 22.62 1.84 3.84
N VAL A 87 21.76 2.25 4.78
CA VAL A 87 22.15 2.92 6.02
C VAL A 87 22.98 2.01 6.92
N ASN A 88 22.59 0.74 7.08
CA ASN A 88 23.37 -0.21 7.88
C ASN A 88 24.74 -0.48 7.22
N GLY A 89 24.80 -0.60 5.90
CA GLY A 89 26.04 -0.82 5.15
C GLY A 89 27.00 0.37 5.19
N SER A 90 26.49 1.60 5.25
CA SER A 90 27.33 2.80 5.39
C SER A 90 27.86 2.99 6.82
N MET A 91 27.16 2.48 7.84
CA MET A 91 27.64 2.44 9.24
C MET A 91 28.71 1.37 9.48
N GLU A 92 28.75 0.30 8.68
CA GLU A 92 29.76 -0.77 8.80
C GLU A 92 31.12 -0.40 8.15
N ASP A 93 31.16 0.58 7.23
CA ASP A 93 32.41 1.09 6.62
C ASP A 93 33.15 2.08 7.54
N ASP A 94 32.48 2.60 8.57
CA ASP A 94 33.10 3.42 9.62
C ASP A 94 33.64 2.51 10.73
N ASN A 95 34.73 1.80 10.42
CA ASN A 95 35.47 0.88 11.32
C ASN A 95 36.22 1.62 12.44
N ASN A 96 35.52 2.54 13.12
CA ASN A 96 35.89 3.10 14.41
C ASN A 96 34.65 3.29 15.32
N THR A 97 33.62 2.46 15.14
CA THR A 97 32.55 2.30 16.14
C THR A 97 33.13 1.54 17.34
N PRO A 98 33.15 2.12 18.56
CA PRO A 98 33.55 1.36 19.73
C PRO A 98 32.52 0.25 19.93
N VAL A 99 32.99 -0.99 19.88
CA VAL A 99 32.27 -2.19 20.31
C VAL A 99 31.46 -1.84 21.56
N ALA A 100 30.14 -2.04 21.51
CA ALA A 100 29.25 -1.92 22.67
C ALA A 100 29.59 -3.00 23.70
N GLY A 101 30.76 -2.86 24.32
CA GLY A 101 31.25 -3.66 25.42
C GLY A 101 30.76 -3.03 26.71
N ALA A 102 29.78 -3.69 27.32
CA ALA A 102 29.58 -3.70 28.77
C ALA A 102 29.48 -2.33 29.48
N VAL A 103 28.32 -1.67 29.39
CA VAL A 103 27.87 -0.69 30.40
C VAL A 103 26.50 -1.09 30.94
N TRP A 104 26.42 -2.30 31.50
CA TRP A 104 25.38 -2.63 32.49
C TRP A 104 26.07 -3.09 33.76
N ARG A 105 26.79 -2.16 34.42
CA ARG A 105 27.21 -2.34 35.82
C ARG A 105 27.03 -1.04 36.59
N PHE A 106 26.02 -1.09 37.47
CA PHE A 106 25.74 -0.27 38.65
C PHE A 106 25.31 1.19 38.40
N MET A 107 24.02 1.48 38.64
CA MET A 107 23.54 1.97 39.95
C MET A 107 22.04 1.75 40.10
#